data_AF-A0A5B8XWS3-F1
#
_entry.id   AF-A0A5B8XWS3-F1
#
_cell.length_a   1.000
_cell.length_b   1.000
_cell.length_c   1.000
_cell.angle_alpha   90.00
_cell.angle_beta   90.00
_cell.angle_gamma   90.00
#
_symmetry.space_group_name_H-M   'P 1'
#
loop_
_entity.id
_entity.type
_entity.pdbx_description
1 polymer ?
#
loop_
_entity_poly.entity_id
_entity_poly.type
_entity_poly.pdbx_seq_one_letter_code
_entity_poly.pdbx_strand_id
1 'polypeptide(L)'
;MADTFQKPKSGALRIWHWANSIAIFGLLATGLLRKSYMSWRPMAATIESKTAEAGVAVTPELAREIAIAIRTPMWENHYLFGFALAALLLMRVVLAFMSGQTHTLQDLKDAIASRDKHAIAVKGLYLAFYGVVAFMVVSGLLLRFKTELGLSKELSGLLKDGHEFFLWGFVGFVALHIAGVFVTELRGEHGLVSRMIHGGQKS
;
A
#
# COMPACT_ATOMS: atom_id res chain seq x y z
N MET A 1 15.77 -27.13 9.48
CA MET A 1 14.99 -25.99 8.94
C MET A 1 14.23 -25.21 10.02
N ALA A 2 14.51 -25.39 11.32
CA ALA A 2 13.99 -24.51 12.37
C ALA A 2 15.07 -23.45 12.67
N ASP A 3 14.96 -22.21 12.18
CA ASP A 3 15.71 -21.09 12.78
C ASP A 3 15.34 -19.67 12.27
N THR A 4 14.86 -19.48 11.04
CA THR A 4 14.72 -18.11 10.48
C THR A 4 13.56 -17.29 11.06
N PHE A 5 12.46 -17.96 11.45
CA PHE A 5 11.27 -17.30 12.00
C PHE A 5 11.33 -17.01 13.50
N GLN A 6 12.27 -17.62 14.23
CA GLN A 6 12.42 -17.48 15.67
C GLN A 6 13.39 -16.37 16.10
N LYS A 7 14.19 -15.83 15.16
CA LYS A 7 15.17 -14.78 15.47
C LYS A 7 14.51 -13.50 15.99
N PRO A 8 15.10 -12.87 17.03
CA PRO A 8 14.66 -11.57 17.53
C PRO A 8 14.61 -10.51 16.42
N LYS A 9 13.68 -9.57 16.55
CA LYS A 9 13.47 -8.48 15.58
C LYS A 9 13.86 -7.14 16.20
N SER A 10 14.73 -6.40 15.52
CA SER A 10 15.20 -5.10 16.00
C SER A 10 14.05 -4.10 16.14
N GLY A 11 14.16 -3.16 17.08
CA GLY A 11 13.14 -2.12 17.29
C GLY A 11 12.91 -1.28 16.03
N ALA A 12 13.98 -0.87 15.35
CA ALA A 12 13.90 -0.09 14.11
C ALA A 12 13.13 -0.82 13.01
N LEU A 13 13.36 -2.13 12.83
CA LEU A 13 12.63 -2.94 11.85
C LEU A 13 11.13 -3.01 12.18
N ARG A 14 10.79 -3.22 13.45
CA ARG A 14 9.39 -3.30 13.91
C ARG A 14 8.66 -1.98 13.69
N ILE A 15 9.26 -0.86 14.11
CA ILE A 15 8.69 0.48 13.91
C ILE A 15 8.48 0.75 12.42
N TRP A 16 9.49 0.48 11.59
CA TRP A 16 9.38 0.65 10.15
C TRP A 16 8.25 -0.21 9.55
N HIS A 17 8.14 -1.48 9.95
CA HIS A 17 7.10 -2.38 9.47
C HIS A 17 5.69 -1.89 9.83
N TRP A 18 5.46 -1.50 11.08
CA TRP A 18 4.15 -1.01 11.51
C TRP A 18 3.80 0.35 10.92
N ALA A 19 4.79 1.24 10.73
CA ALA A 19 4.58 2.49 10.01
C ALA A 19 4.16 2.25 8.54
N ASN A 20 4.80 1.30 7.85
CA ASN A 20 4.39 0.88 6.50
C ASN A 20 2.98 0.30 6.52
N SER A 21 2.68 -0.54 7.51
CA SER A 21 1.35 -1.16 7.64
C SER A 21 0.27 -0.08 7.76
N ILE A 22 0.44 0.89 8.66
CA ILE A 22 -0.51 2.01 8.84
C ILE A 22 -0.68 2.80 7.54
N ALA A 23 0.41 3.15 6.86
CA ALA A 23 0.34 3.88 5.60
C ALA A 23 -0.39 3.08 4.50
N ILE A 24 -0.09 1.79 4.35
CA ILE A 24 -0.72 0.91 3.36
C ILE A 24 -2.21 0.72 3.67
N PHE A 25 -2.58 0.46 4.93
CA PHE A 25 -4.00 0.35 5.31
C PHE A 25 -4.75 1.66 5.09
N GLY A 26 -4.15 2.81 5.42
CA GLY A 26 -4.74 4.12 5.15
C GLY A 26 -4.95 4.39 3.65
N LEU A 27 -3.97 4.05 2.81
CA LEU A 27 -4.06 4.15 1.35
C LEU A 27 -5.14 3.22 0.78
N LEU A 28 -5.21 1.97 1.27
CA LEU A 28 -6.24 1.02 0.84
C LEU A 28 -7.63 1.47 1.27
N ALA A 29 -7.81 1.90 2.52
CA ALA A 29 -9.09 2.37 3.01
C ALA A 29 -9.61 3.55 2.19
N THR A 30 -8.78 4.58 1.98
CA THR A 30 -9.15 5.76 1.19
C THR A 30 -9.38 5.44 -0.29
N GLY A 31 -8.55 4.57 -0.89
CA GLY A 31 -8.72 4.10 -2.27
C GLY A 31 -10.02 3.31 -2.47
N LEU A 32 -10.32 2.37 -1.58
CA LEU A 32 -11.53 1.55 -1.62
C LEU A 32 -12.79 2.38 -1.36
N LEU A 33 -12.75 3.31 -0.41
CA LEU A 33 -13.85 4.24 -0.15
C LEU A 33 -14.19 5.05 -1.39
N ARG A 34 -13.19 5.61 -2.09
CA ARG A 34 -13.41 6.37 -3.34
C ARG A 34 -14.04 5.53 -4.44
N LYS A 35 -13.69 4.25 -4.55
CA LYS A 35 -14.25 3.34 -5.58
C LYS A 35 -15.63 2.80 -5.22
N SER A 36 -16.01 2.84 -3.94
CA SER A 36 -17.29 2.32 -3.43
C SER A 36 -18.21 3.47 -2.98
N TYR A 37 -18.39 3.62 -1.67
CA TYR A 37 -19.37 4.51 -1.04
C TYR A 37 -19.14 6.00 -1.34
N MET A 38 -17.89 6.42 -1.55
CA MET A 38 -17.52 7.82 -1.81
C MET A 38 -17.25 8.11 -3.30
N SER A 39 -17.79 7.28 -4.20
CA SER A 39 -17.79 7.59 -5.62
C SER A 39 -18.71 8.77 -5.88
N TRP A 40 -18.20 9.79 -6.58
CA TRP A 40 -18.94 11.05 -6.76
C TRP A 40 -20.24 10.87 -7.56
N ARG A 41 -20.31 9.89 -8.46
CA ARG A 41 -21.49 9.65 -9.32
C ARG A 41 -22.70 9.20 -8.49
N PRO A 42 -22.65 8.08 -7.75
CA PRO A 42 -23.77 7.66 -6.91
C PRO A 42 -24.06 8.65 -5.78
N MET A 43 -23.04 9.32 -5.23
CA MET A 43 -23.25 10.38 -4.24
C MET A 43 -24.04 11.55 -4.81
N ALA A 44 -23.66 12.06 -5.99
CA ALA A 44 -24.37 13.17 -6.63
C ALA A 44 -25.83 12.80 -6.91
N ALA A 45 -26.08 11.60 -7.44
CA ALA A 45 -27.45 11.11 -7.67
C ALA A 45 -28.25 11.00 -6.36
N THR A 46 -27.61 10.57 -5.27
CA THR A 46 -28.26 10.49 -3.95
C THR A 46 -28.59 11.88 -3.40
N ILE A 47 -27.68 12.84 -3.55
CA ILE A 47 -27.89 14.24 -3.13
C ILE A 47 -29.09 14.82 -3.90
N GLU A 48 -29.09 14.71 -5.22
CA GLU A 48 -30.17 15.21 -6.08
C GLU A 48 -31.53 14.61 -5.71
N SER A 49 -31.60 13.29 -5.54
CA SER A 49 -32.82 12.60 -5.12
C SER A 49 -33.31 13.08 -3.75
N LYS A 50 -32.42 13.17 -2.76
CA LYS A 50 -32.80 13.49 -1.38
C LYS A 50 -33.15 14.96 -1.18
N THR A 51 -32.54 15.88 -1.91
CA THR A 51 -32.95 17.28 -1.88
C THR A 51 -34.29 17.48 -2.58
N ALA A 52 -34.52 16.78 -3.71
CA ALA A 52 -35.81 16.83 -4.41
C ALA A 52 -36.96 16.30 -3.53
N GLU A 53 -36.75 15.18 -2.82
CA GLU A 53 -37.70 14.66 -1.81
C GLU A 53 -38.00 15.68 -0.71
N ALA A 54 -37.01 16.51 -0.35
CA ALA A 54 -37.16 17.59 0.64
C ALA A 54 -37.73 18.89 0.05
N GLY A 55 -38.16 18.90 -1.22
CA GLY A 55 -38.73 20.07 -1.89
C GLY A 55 -37.69 21.08 -2.40
N VAL A 56 -36.40 20.72 -2.38
CA VAL A 56 -35.30 21.57 -2.86
C VAL A 56 -34.70 20.95 -4.13
N ALA A 57 -34.98 21.56 -5.27
CA ALA A 57 -34.32 21.19 -6.52
C ALA A 57 -32.87 21.70 -6.52
N VAL A 58 -31.91 20.80 -6.74
CA VAL A 58 -30.49 21.15 -6.96
C VAL A 58 -30.12 20.75 -8.39
N THR A 59 -29.24 21.52 -9.03
CA THR A 59 -28.76 21.15 -10.37
C THR A 59 -27.80 19.95 -10.29
N PRO A 60 -27.69 19.15 -11.36
CA PRO A 60 -26.72 18.05 -11.43
C PRO A 60 -25.27 18.50 -11.19
N GLU A 61 -24.93 19.70 -11.65
CA GLU A 61 -23.62 20.33 -11.45
C GLU A 61 -23.37 20.60 -9.96
N LEU A 62 -24.33 21.20 -9.26
CA LEU A 62 -24.23 21.49 -7.83
C LEU A 62 -24.16 20.20 -7.01
N ALA A 63 -24.97 19.20 -7.32
CA ALA A 63 -24.93 17.90 -6.65
C ALA A 63 -23.56 17.21 -6.81
N ARG A 64 -22.95 17.31 -8.00
CA ARG A 64 -21.58 16.84 -8.26
C ARG A 64 -20.54 17.61 -7.44
N GLU A 65 -20.64 18.93 -7.36
CA GLU A 65 -19.71 19.74 -6.57
C GLU A 65 -19.77 19.39 -5.08
N ILE A 66 -20.98 19.26 -4.51
CA ILE A 66 -21.19 18.82 -3.13
C ILE A 66 -20.59 17.42 -2.92
N ALA A 67 -20.86 16.47 -3.83
CA ALA A 67 -20.32 15.12 -3.74
C ALA A 67 -18.78 15.10 -3.75
N ILE A 68 -18.16 15.94 -4.60
CA ILE A 68 -16.71 16.08 -4.64
C ILE A 68 -16.20 16.72 -3.35
N ALA A 69 -16.84 17.77 -2.85
CA ALA A 69 -16.45 18.45 -1.61
C ALA A 69 -16.48 17.52 -0.39
N ILE A 70 -17.51 16.69 -0.24
CA ILE A 70 -17.63 15.72 0.87
C ILE A 70 -16.46 14.72 0.89
N ARG A 71 -16.03 14.23 -0.27
CA ARG A 71 -14.95 13.23 -0.34
C ARG A 71 -13.54 13.84 -0.34
N THR A 72 -13.39 15.14 -0.60
CA THR A 72 -12.08 15.81 -0.68
C THR A 72 -11.24 15.60 0.58
N PRO A 73 -11.74 15.80 1.82
CA PRO A 73 -10.94 15.58 3.03
C PRO A 73 -10.37 14.16 3.14
N MET A 74 -11.16 13.15 2.78
CA MET A 74 -10.70 11.76 2.73
C MET A 74 -9.58 11.57 1.70
N TRP A 75 -9.67 12.24 0.55
CA TRP A 75 -8.66 12.16 -0.49
C TRP A 75 -7.37 12.92 -0.15
N GLU A 76 -7.45 14.00 0.62
CA GLU A 76 -6.26 14.66 1.18
C GLU A 76 -5.51 13.72 2.14
N ASN A 77 -6.22 12.93 2.95
CA ASN A 77 -5.60 11.88 3.77
C ASN A 77 -4.92 10.80 2.90
N HIS A 78 -5.46 10.48 1.72
CA HIS A 78 -4.81 9.56 0.77
C HIS A 78 -3.42 10.10 0.36
N TYR A 79 -3.31 11.41 0.08
CA TYR A 79 -2.01 12.02 -0.22
C TYR A 79 -1.07 11.99 0.97
N LEU A 80 -1.56 12.27 2.18
CA LEU A 80 -0.76 12.20 3.40
C LEU A 80 -0.14 10.81 3.60
N PHE A 81 -0.95 9.75 3.51
CA PHE A 81 -0.45 8.38 3.61
C PHE A 81 0.49 8.02 2.44
N GLY A 82 0.23 8.55 1.25
CA GLY A 82 1.09 8.39 0.08
C GLY A 82 2.48 8.99 0.29
N PHE A 83 2.55 10.22 0.81
CA PHE A 83 3.82 10.86 1.16
C PHE A 83 4.54 10.13 2.29
N ALA A 84 3.81 9.65 3.30
CA ALA A 84 4.39 8.83 4.37
C ALA A 84 5.01 7.54 3.83
N LEU A 85 4.31 6.82 2.95
CA LEU A 85 4.84 5.62 2.30
C LEU A 85 6.06 5.94 1.42
N ALA A 86 6.02 7.05 0.68
CA ALA A 86 7.15 7.50 -0.12
C ALA A 86 8.40 7.78 0.74
N ALA A 87 8.24 8.46 1.87
CA ALA A 87 9.31 8.73 2.82
C ALA A 87 9.86 7.43 3.44
N LEU A 88 9.00 6.48 3.82
CA LEU A 88 9.41 5.19 4.36
C LEU A 88 10.18 4.34 3.34
N LEU A 89 9.78 4.39 2.06
CA LEU A 89 10.50 3.73 0.97
C LEU A 89 11.85 4.39 0.72
N LEU A 90 11.90 5.73 0.63
CA LEU A 90 13.15 6.47 0.44
C LEU A 90 14.14 6.19 1.57
N MET A 91 13.68 6.24 2.82
CA MET A 91 14.49 5.90 3.98
C MET A 91 15.04 4.47 3.87
N ARG A 92 14.21 3.50 3.45
CA ARG A 92 14.65 2.12 3.26
C ARG A 92 15.75 1.99 2.21
N VAL A 93 15.61 2.71 1.09
CA VAL A 93 16.60 2.74 0.01
C VAL A 93 17.91 3.37 0.49
N VAL A 94 17.85 4.53 1.16
CA VAL A 94 19.04 5.21 1.71
C VAL A 94 19.77 4.32 2.72
N LEU A 95 19.05 3.69 3.66
CA LEU A 95 19.65 2.78 4.63
C LEU A 95 20.30 1.55 3.98
N ALA A 96 19.68 1.00 2.92
CA ALA A 96 20.27 -0.11 2.18
C ALA A 96 21.59 0.28 1.51
N PHE A 97 21.66 1.49 0.94
CA PHE A 97 22.91 2.02 0.38
C PHE A 97 23.97 2.28 1.46
N MET A 98 23.61 2.92 2.58
CA MET A 98 24.54 3.24 3.65
C MET A 98 25.10 1.99 4.35
N SER A 99 24.30 0.93 4.46
CA SER A 99 24.71 -0.32 5.10
C SER A 99 25.40 -1.30 4.15
N GLY A 100 25.53 -0.96 2.87
CA GLY A 100 26.02 -1.87 1.83
C GLY A 100 25.08 -3.05 1.53
N GLN A 101 23.87 -3.08 2.13
CA GLN A 101 22.88 -4.15 1.97
C GLN A 101 22.08 -4.02 0.68
N THR A 102 22.76 -3.87 -0.46
CA THR A 102 22.12 -3.91 -1.80
C THR A 102 21.94 -5.34 -2.31
N HIS A 103 22.07 -6.33 -1.42
CA HIS A 103 22.14 -7.75 -1.76
C HIS A 103 20.86 -8.33 -2.35
N THR A 104 19.69 -7.70 -2.28
CA THR A 104 18.41 -8.32 -2.73
C THR A 104 18.45 -8.94 -4.13
N LEU A 105 19.16 -8.31 -5.09
CA LEU A 105 19.35 -8.87 -6.43
C LEU A 105 20.41 -9.98 -6.47
N GLN A 106 21.49 -9.84 -5.72
CA GLN A 106 22.53 -10.86 -5.60
C GLN A 106 22.01 -12.10 -4.88
N ASP A 107 21.26 -11.90 -3.81
CA ASP A 107 20.55 -12.90 -3.04
C ASP A 107 19.63 -13.76 -3.91
N LEU A 108 18.89 -13.12 -4.82
CA LEU A 108 18.04 -13.84 -5.76
C LEU A 108 18.88 -14.63 -6.77
N LYS A 109 19.97 -14.05 -7.29
CA LYS A 109 20.91 -14.76 -8.18
C LYS A 109 21.52 -15.99 -7.49
N ASP A 110 21.93 -15.87 -6.23
CA ASP A 110 22.51 -16.95 -5.44
C ASP A 110 21.47 -18.06 -5.16
N ALA A 111 20.21 -17.68 -4.92
CA ALA A 111 19.10 -18.64 -4.78
C ALA A 111 18.82 -19.39 -6.10
N ILE A 112 18.87 -18.69 -7.23
CA ILE A 112 18.73 -19.29 -8.56
C ILE A 112 19.89 -20.25 -8.84
N ALA A 113 21.12 -19.82 -8.56
CA ALA A 113 22.33 -20.62 -8.74
C ALA A 113 22.31 -21.90 -7.89
N SER A 114 21.83 -21.81 -6.65
CA SER A 114 21.65 -22.96 -5.75
C SER A 114 20.41 -23.82 -6.04
N ARG A 115 19.55 -23.41 -6.97
CA ARG A 115 18.29 -24.09 -7.34
C ARG A 115 17.34 -24.34 -6.15
N ASP A 116 17.46 -23.55 -5.09
CA ASP A 116 16.56 -23.61 -3.94
C ASP A 116 15.23 -22.94 -4.32
N LYS A 117 14.24 -23.76 -4.68
CA LYS A 117 12.90 -23.31 -5.09
C LYS A 117 12.22 -22.42 -4.04
N HIS A 118 12.40 -22.73 -2.76
CA HIS A 118 11.78 -21.96 -1.69
C HIS A 118 12.47 -20.60 -1.56
N ALA A 119 13.81 -20.56 -1.55
CA ALA A 119 14.55 -19.29 -1.51
C ALA A 119 14.26 -18.40 -2.72
N ILE A 120 14.18 -18.99 -3.93
CA ILE A 120 13.78 -18.26 -5.16
C ILE A 120 12.39 -17.65 -4.98
N ALA A 121 11.41 -18.42 -4.49
CA ALA A 121 10.05 -17.93 -4.29
C ALA A 121 9.99 -16.77 -3.27
N VAL A 122 10.63 -16.91 -2.11
CA VAL A 122 10.61 -15.89 -1.06
C VAL A 122 11.32 -14.60 -1.52
N LYS A 123 12.53 -14.72 -2.08
CA LYS A 123 13.31 -13.57 -2.54
C LYS A 123 12.67 -12.89 -3.75
N GLY A 124 12.10 -13.68 -4.67
CA GLY A 124 11.34 -13.18 -5.81
C GLY A 124 10.09 -12.41 -5.37
N LEU A 125 9.32 -12.93 -4.41
CA LEU A 125 8.16 -12.24 -3.85
C LEU A 125 8.55 -10.93 -3.17
N TYR A 126 9.66 -10.91 -2.43
CA TYR A 126 10.18 -9.70 -1.80
C TYR A 126 10.55 -8.64 -2.86
N LEU A 127 11.29 -9.02 -3.91
CA LEU A 127 11.63 -8.11 -5.00
C LEU A 127 10.38 -7.58 -5.71
N ALA A 128 9.42 -8.46 -6.01
CA ALA A 128 8.14 -8.07 -6.62
C ALA A 128 7.36 -7.10 -5.74
N PHE A 129 7.28 -7.35 -4.43
CA PHE A 129 6.64 -6.46 -3.46
C PHE A 129 7.26 -5.06 -3.50
N TYR A 130 8.59 -4.94 -3.40
CA TYR A 130 9.26 -3.63 -3.47
C TYR A 130 9.10 -2.95 -4.83
N GLY A 131 9.12 -3.70 -5.93
CA GLY A 131 8.85 -3.17 -7.26
C GLY A 131 7.44 -2.58 -7.37
N VAL A 132 6.44 -3.28 -6.85
CA VAL A 132 5.05 -2.82 -6.83
C VAL A 132 4.87 -1.62 -5.89
N VAL A 133 5.47 -1.62 -4.70
CA VAL A 133 5.47 -0.45 -3.79
C VAL A 133 6.09 0.76 -4.48
N ALA A 134 7.25 0.60 -5.13
CA ALA A 134 7.93 1.67 -5.84
C ALA A 134 7.05 2.22 -6.98
N PHE A 135 6.45 1.34 -7.79
CA PHE A 135 5.51 1.75 -8.82
C PHE A 135 4.33 2.55 -8.23
N MET A 136 3.71 2.09 -7.14
CA MET A 136 2.58 2.78 -6.50
C MET A 136 2.97 4.16 -5.99
N VAL A 137 4.12 4.30 -5.34
CA VAL A 137 4.64 5.59 -4.87
C VAL A 137 4.89 6.53 -6.06
N VAL A 138 5.62 6.07 -7.07
CA VAL A 138 5.98 6.91 -8.23
C VAL A 138 4.73 7.32 -9.02
N SER A 139 3.86 6.37 -9.36
CA SER A 139 2.61 6.68 -10.07
C SER A 139 1.70 7.60 -9.25
N GLY A 140 1.59 7.41 -7.94
CA GLY A 140 0.82 8.30 -7.05
C GLY A 140 1.35 9.73 -7.02
N LEU A 141 2.67 9.91 -6.91
CA LEU A 141 3.31 11.22 -6.96
C LEU A 141 3.14 11.90 -8.32
N LEU A 142 3.35 11.17 -9.42
CA LEU A 142 3.15 11.68 -10.78
C LEU A 142 1.70 12.10 -11.00
N LEU A 143 0.72 11.33 -10.51
CA LEU A 143 -0.70 11.69 -10.59
C LEU A 143 -1.06 12.91 -9.73
N ARG A 144 -0.43 13.06 -8.56
CA ARG A 144 -0.62 14.22 -7.68
C ARG A 144 -0.10 15.51 -8.30
N PHE A 145 1.05 15.47 -8.96
CA PHE A 145 1.72 16.63 -9.55
C PHE A 145 1.59 16.69 -11.08
N LYS A 146 0.60 16.01 -11.65
CA LYS A 146 0.46 15.87 -13.12
C LYS A 146 0.33 17.20 -13.86
N THR A 147 -0.26 18.20 -13.23
CA THR A 147 -0.47 19.53 -13.83
C THR A 147 0.83 20.32 -13.81
N GLU A 148 1.51 20.31 -12.67
CA GLU A 148 2.79 20.97 -12.42
C GLU A 148 3.91 20.37 -13.27
N LEU A 149 3.85 19.06 -13.54
CA LEU A 149 4.78 18.33 -14.40
C LEU A 149 4.38 18.33 -15.89
N GLY A 150 3.24 18.93 -16.26
CA GLY A 150 2.78 18.97 -17.64
C GLY A 150 2.52 17.60 -18.27
N LEU A 151 2.08 16.61 -17.49
CA LEU A 151 1.86 15.25 -18.00
C LEU A 151 0.70 15.22 -19.00
N SER A 152 0.90 14.51 -20.11
CA SER A 152 -0.15 14.31 -21.10
C SER A 152 -1.36 13.58 -20.51
N LYS A 153 -2.55 13.79 -21.09
CA LYS A 153 -3.77 13.07 -20.69
C LYS A 153 -3.61 11.56 -20.83
N GLU A 154 -2.93 11.12 -21.87
CA GLU A 154 -2.66 9.71 -22.15
C GLU A 154 -1.77 9.08 -21.08
N LEU A 155 -0.63 9.70 -20.76
CA LEU A 155 0.26 9.23 -19.70
C LEU A 155 -0.43 9.25 -18.33
N SER A 156 -1.20 10.31 -18.03
CA SER A 156 -1.98 10.39 -16.81
C SER A 156 -3.03 9.27 -16.71
N GLY A 157 -3.65 8.89 -17.83
CA GLY A 157 -4.57 7.76 -17.92
C GLY A 157 -3.86 6.44 -17.62
N LEU A 158 -2.75 6.17 -18.30
CA LEU A 158 -1.96 4.96 -18.10
C LEU A 158 -1.48 4.81 -16.64
N LEU A 159 -0.95 5.88 -16.06
CA LEU A 159 -0.50 5.88 -14.66
C LEU A 159 -1.65 5.60 -13.70
N LYS A 160 -2.82 6.18 -13.95
CA LYS A 160 -4.02 5.97 -13.14
C LYS A 160 -4.49 4.51 -13.23
N ASP A 161 -4.57 3.96 -14.43
CA ASP A 161 -5.04 2.59 -14.64
C ASP A 161 -4.08 1.58 -14.01
N GLY A 162 -2.77 1.78 -14.17
CA GLY A 162 -1.76 0.98 -13.49
C GLY A 162 -1.84 1.10 -11.97
N HIS A 163 -1.99 2.32 -11.43
CA HIS A 163 -2.13 2.54 -9.99
C HIS A 163 -3.39 1.85 -9.43
N GLU A 164 -4.51 1.91 -10.17
CA GLU A 164 -5.73 1.21 -9.79
C GLU A 164 -5.63 -0.31 -9.93
N PHE A 165 -4.88 -0.83 -10.89
CA PHE A 165 -4.61 -2.26 -11.04
C PHE A 165 -3.84 -2.80 -9.83
N PHE A 166 -2.74 -2.13 -9.46
CA PHE A 166 -1.92 -2.57 -8.33
C PHE A 166 -2.58 -2.34 -6.96
N LEU A 167 -3.57 -1.45 -6.84
CA LEU A 167 -4.43 -1.40 -5.66
C LEU A 167 -5.06 -2.77 -5.36
N TRP A 168 -5.59 -3.46 -6.37
CA TRP A 168 -6.16 -4.80 -6.18
C TRP A 168 -5.09 -5.86 -5.87
N GLY A 169 -3.90 -5.70 -6.45
CA GLY A 169 -2.73 -6.49 -6.07
C GLY A 169 -2.38 -6.35 -4.59
N PHE A 170 -2.42 -5.14 -4.04
CA PHE A 170 -2.21 -4.89 -2.62
C PHE A 170 -3.32 -5.45 -1.74
N VAL A 171 -4.59 -5.35 -2.14
CA VAL A 171 -5.69 -6.00 -1.41
C VAL A 171 -5.43 -7.51 -1.30
N GLY A 172 -5.09 -8.17 -2.41
CA GLY A 172 -4.75 -9.60 -2.41
C GLY A 172 -3.53 -9.91 -1.55
N PHE A 173 -2.46 -9.14 -1.70
CA PHE A 173 -1.23 -9.31 -0.92
C PHE A 173 -1.49 -9.18 0.59
N VAL A 174 -2.21 -8.14 1.03
CA VAL A 174 -2.50 -7.92 2.45
C VAL A 174 -3.35 -9.06 3.02
N ALA A 175 -4.39 -9.50 2.29
CA ALA A 175 -5.21 -10.63 2.69
C ALA A 175 -4.39 -11.92 2.84
N LEU A 176 -3.56 -12.24 1.84
CA LEU A 176 -2.69 -13.41 1.85
C LEU A 176 -1.62 -13.33 2.94
N HIS A 177 -1.04 -12.16 3.17
CA HIS A 177 -0.04 -11.93 4.21
C HIS A 177 -0.63 -12.20 5.60
N ILE A 178 -1.79 -11.61 5.90
CA ILE A 178 -2.49 -11.81 7.17
C ILE A 178 -2.88 -13.28 7.33
N ALA A 179 -3.46 -13.91 6.31
CA ALA A 179 -3.80 -15.32 6.34
C ALA A 179 -2.57 -16.21 6.60
N GLY A 180 -1.43 -15.90 5.96
CA GLY A 180 -0.17 -16.59 6.18
C GLY A 180 0.36 -16.45 7.60
N VAL A 181 0.20 -15.28 8.22
CA VAL A 181 0.52 -15.07 9.64
C VAL A 181 -0.36 -15.96 10.51
N PHE A 182 -1.69 -15.95 10.31
CA PHE A 182 -2.61 -16.79 11.08
C PHE A 182 -2.32 -18.29 10.93
N VAL A 183 -2.14 -18.76 9.69
CA VAL A 183 -1.85 -20.18 9.42
C VAL A 183 -0.57 -20.61 10.12
N THR A 184 0.48 -19.80 10.07
CA THR A 184 1.75 -20.13 10.73
C THR A 184 1.59 -20.15 12.25
N GLU A 185 0.84 -19.21 12.80
CA GLU A 185 0.59 -19.13 14.24
C GLU A 185 -0.24 -20.31 14.77
N LEU A 186 -1.16 -20.84 13.95
CA LEU A 186 -2.00 -21.99 14.30
C LEU A 186 -1.28 -23.32 14.10
N ARG A 187 -0.29 -23.40 13.20
CA ARG A 187 0.45 -24.64 12.87
C ARG A 187 1.66 -24.91 13.78
N GLY A 188 1.83 -24.15 14.85
CA GLY A 188 2.80 -24.44 15.92
C GLY A 188 4.05 -23.56 15.94
N GLU A 189 4.21 -22.61 15.02
CA GLU A 189 5.32 -21.63 15.02
C GLU A 189 4.96 -20.35 15.79
N HIS A 190 4.48 -20.51 17.03
CA HIS A 190 3.87 -19.44 17.80
C HIS A 190 4.78 -18.21 18.04
N GLY A 191 4.14 -17.05 18.19
CA GLY A 191 4.76 -15.81 18.63
C GLY A 191 5.36 -14.95 17.53
N LEU A 192 5.04 -15.18 16.25
CA LEU A 192 5.39 -14.28 15.16
C LEU A 192 4.87 -12.86 15.41
N VAL A 193 3.59 -12.74 15.77
CA VAL A 193 2.97 -11.44 16.04
C VAL A 193 3.61 -10.82 17.29
N SER A 194 3.79 -11.61 18.35
CA SER A 194 4.45 -11.14 19.57
C SER A 194 5.89 -10.67 19.31
N ARG A 195 6.65 -11.36 18.47
CA ARG A 195 8.01 -10.93 18.05
C ARG A 195 7.96 -9.64 17.25
N MET A 196 6.94 -9.42 16.41
CA MET A 196 6.77 -8.16 15.69
C MET A 196 6.32 -6.99 16.58
N ILE A 197 5.76 -7.27 17.76
CA ILE A 197 5.36 -6.24 18.74
C ILE A 197 6.45 -5.99 19.77
N HIS A 198 7.06 -7.04 20.35
CA HIS A 198 7.97 -6.96 21.49
C HIS A 198 9.45 -7.22 21.12
N GLY A 199 9.73 -7.80 19.95
CA GLY A 199 11.10 -8.09 19.48
C GLY A 199 11.60 -9.50 19.76
N GLY A 200 10.87 -10.32 20.53
CA GLY A 200 11.30 -11.66 20.96
C GLY A 200 12.23 -11.62 22.18
N GLN A 201 12.31 -12.70 22.96
CA GLN A 201 13.28 -12.80 24.05
C GLN A 201 14.70 -12.85 23.49
N LYS A 202 15.61 -12.06 24.06
CA LYS A 202 17.04 -12.36 23.98
C LYS A 202 17.29 -13.47 24.99
N SER A 203 17.50 -14.70 24.54
CA SER A 203 18.22 -15.70 25.34
C SER A 203 19.72 -15.39 25.28
#